data_AF-A0A957QF14-F1
#
_entry.id   AF-A0A957QF14-F1
#
_cell.length_a   1.000
_cell.length_b   1.000
_cell.length_c   1.000
_cell.angle_alpha   90.00
_cell.angle_beta   90.00
_cell.angle_gamma   90.00
#
_symmetry.space_group_name_H-M   'P 1'
#
loop_
_entity.id
_entity.type
_entity.pdbx_description
1 polymer ?
#
loop_
_entity_poly.entity_id
_entity_poly.type
_entity_poly.pdbx_seq_one_letter_code
_entity_poly.pdbx_strand_id
1 'polypeptide(L)'
;MTTSTEVITLHVDSAGHFVIPESVRRQLTPGATIRVEEVDDKSLSIRVQPPSERLVWEDGVLVFTGELPDGFDWDVYDQQFRQERVQIS
;
A
#
# COMPACT_ATOMS: atom_id res chain seq x y z
N MET A 1 -27.44 7.35 3.88
CA MET A 1 -26.49 7.69 2.81
C MET A 1 -26.32 6.46 1.95
N THR A 2 -26.79 6.49 0.70
CA THR A 2 -26.66 5.38 -0.26
C THR A 2 -25.30 5.50 -0.94
N THR A 3 -24.34 4.63 -0.59
CA THR A 3 -23.11 4.44 -1.36
C THR A 3 -23.46 3.82 -2.70
N SER A 4 -23.51 4.64 -3.75
CA SER A 4 -23.61 4.17 -5.13
C SER A 4 -22.37 3.34 -5.45
N THR A 5 -22.55 2.06 -5.74
CA THR A 5 -21.45 1.18 -6.15
C THR A 5 -21.26 1.36 -7.65
N GLU A 6 -20.25 2.12 -8.05
CA GLU A 6 -19.87 2.22 -9.45
C GLU A 6 -19.12 0.94 -9.85
N VAL A 7 -19.68 0.21 -10.83
CA VAL A 7 -19.05 -0.98 -11.39
C VAL A 7 -18.09 -0.53 -12.48
N ILE A 8 -16.79 -0.74 -12.24
CA ILE A 8 -15.74 -0.46 -13.21
C ILE A 8 -15.31 -1.78 -13.86
N THR A 9 -15.38 -1.84 -15.21
CA THR A 9 -14.90 -3.00 -15.97
C THR A 9 -13.39 -2.88 -16.21
N LEU A 10 -12.64 -3.90 -15.81
CA LEU A 10 -11.21 -4.02 -16.14
C LEU A 10 -11.03 -4.88 -17.38
N HIS A 11 -10.18 -4.44 -18.29
CA HIS A 11 -9.82 -5.20 -19.48
C HIS A 11 -8.46 -5.84 -19.29
N VAL A 12 -8.25 -6.99 -19.93
CA VAL A 12 -6.92 -7.61 -20.02
C VAL A 12 -6.37 -7.32 -21.42
N ASP A 13 -5.15 -6.81 -21.49
CA ASP A 13 -4.48 -6.56 -22.77
C ASP A 13 -3.99 -7.86 -23.42
N SER A 14 -3.46 -7.77 -24.65
CA SER A 14 -2.95 -8.94 -25.37
C SER A 14 -1.72 -9.59 -24.74
N ALA A 15 -1.07 -8.94 -23.76
CA ALA A 15 0.06 -9.45 -23.01
C ALA A 15 -0.34 -10.03 -21.63
N GLY A 16 -1.63 -9.98 -21.28
CA GLY A 16 -2.14 -10.51 -20.02
C GLY A 16 -2.14 -9.50 -18.86
N HIS A 17 -1.95 -8.20 -19.12
CA HIS A 17 -1.98 -7.18 -18.08
C HIS A 17 -3.38 -6.60 -17.90
N PHE A 18 -3.75 -6.26 -16.66
CA PHE A 18 -4.94 -5.47 -16.40
C PHE A 18 -4.75 -4.02 -16.85
N VAL A 19 -5.66 -3.54 -17.67
CA VAL A 19 -5.74 -2.14 -18.11
C VAL A 19 -6.50 -1.35 -17.05
N ILE A 20 -5.79 -0.45 -16.38
CA ILE A 20 -6.39 0.47 -15.41
C ILE A 20 -7.11 1.61 -16.17
N PRO A 21 -8.43 1.80 -15.97
CA PRO A 21 -9.18 2.87 -16.61
C PRO A 21 -8.61 4.25 -16.30
N GLU A 22 -8.75 5.18 -17.25
CA GLU A 22 -8.17 6.52 -17.13
C GLU A 22 -8.63 7.28 -15.88
N SER A 23 -9.91 7.15 -15.52
CA SER A 23 -10.49 7.75 -14.32
C SER A 23 -9.81 7.31 -13.02
N VAL A 24 -9.34 6.06 -12.97
CA VAL A 24 -8.57 5.51 -11.84
C VAL A 24 -7.11 5.95 -11.97
N ARG A 25 -6.51 5.85 -13.17
CA ARG A 25 -5.12 6.22 -13.43
C ARG A 25 -4.80 7.66 -13.03
N ARG A 26 -5.72 8.61 -13.29
CA ARG A 26 -5.54 10.03 -12.92
C ARG A 26 -5.44 10.27 -11.41
N GLN A 27 -5.90 9.33 -10.59
CA GLN A 27 -5.83 9.40 -9.13
C GLN A 27 -4.57 8.73 -8.57
N LEU A 28 -3.81 8.02 -9.40
CA LEU A 28 -2.59 7.34 -9.00
C LEU A 28 -1.39 8.28 -9.15
N THR A 29 -0.63 8.43 -8.07
CA THR A 29 0.69 9.06 -8.09
C THR A 29 1.79 8.02 -8.30
N PRO A 30 2.95 8.37 -8.86
CA PRO A 30 4.11 7.47 -8.88
C PRO A 30 4.41 6.96 -7.46
N GLY A 31 4.54 5.64 -7.31
CA GLY A 31 4.73 4.99 -6.00
C GLY A 31 3.45 4.72 -5.21
N ALA A 32 2.27 5.04 -5.74
CA ALA A 32 0.99 4.69 -5.11
C ALA A 32 0.85 3.17 -4.96
N THR A 33 0.37 2.74 -3.79
CA THR A 33 0.04 1.35 -3.52
C THR A 33 -1.43 1.10 -3.83
N ILE A 34 -1.73 0.02 -4.54
CA ILE A 34 -3.12 -0.40 -4.82
C ILE A 34 -3.38 -1.65 -3.99
N ARG A 35 -4.41 -1.60 -3.15
CA ARG A 35 -4.86 -2.75 -2.37
C ARG A 35 -5.94 -3.48 -3.16
N VAL A 36 -5.75 -4.78 -3.33
CA VAL A 36 -6.72 -5.69 -3.96
C VAL A 36 -7.16 -6.67 -2.89
N GLU A 37 -8.45 -6.73 -2.63
CA GLU A 37 -9.04 -7.62 -1.62
C GLU A 37 -10.10 -8.49 -2.27
N GLU A 38 -10.10 -9.78 -1.93
CA GLU A 38 -11.21 -10.66 -2.25
C GLU A 38 -12.36 -10.36 -1.28
N VAL A 39 -13.51 -9.98 -1.84
CA VAL A 39 -14.73 -9.69 -1.04
C VAL A 39 -15.59 -10.95 -0.94
N ASP A 40 -15.64 -11.72 -2.03
CA ASP A 40 -16.24 -13.06 -2.12
C ASP A 40 -15.62 -13.82 -3.31
N ASP A 41 -16.02 -15.09 -3.51
CA ASP A 41 -15.53 -15.98 -4.56
C ASP A 41 -15.60 -15.43 -6.00
N LYS A 42 -16.29 -14.30 -6.22
CA LYS A 42 -16.52 -13.72 -7.55
C LYS A 42 -16.21 -12.23 -7.63
N SER A 43 -15.80 -11.58 -6.54
CA SER A 43 -15.62 -10.14 -6.52
C SER A 43 -14.34 -9.71 -5.82
N LEU A 44 -13.64 -8.78 -6.48
CA LEU A 44 -12.44 -8.13 -5.95
C LEU A 44 -12.76 -6.66 -5.69
N SER A 45 -12.40 -6.17 -4.51
CA SER A 45 -12.34 -4.74 -4.22
C SER A 45 -10.95 -4.22 -4.54
N ILE A 46 -10.87 -3.21 -5.40
CA ILE A 46 -9.63 -2.53 -5.74
C ILE A 46 -9.74 -1.11 -5.23
N ARG A 47 -8.81 -0.70 -4.36
CA ARG A 47 -8.78 0.64 -3.78
C ARG A 47 -7.36 1.19 -3.82
N VAL A 48 -7.25 2.49 -4.12
CA VAL A 48 -6.00 3.21 -3.93
C VAL A 48 -5.74 3.23 -2.42
N GLN A 49 -4.64 2.64 -2.00
CA GLN A 49 -4.22 2.75 -0.62
C GLN A 49 -3.65 4.15 -0.43
N PRO A 50 -4.22 4.97 0.48
CA PRO A 50 -3.62 6.25 0.78
C PRO A 50 -2.16 6.03 1.18
N PRO A 51 -1.25 6.94 0.80
CA PRO A 51 0.14 6.84 1.21
C PRO A 51 0.14 6.67 2.72
N SER A 52 0.73 5.57 3.17
CA SER A 52 0.77 5.30 4.58
C SER A 52 1.82 6.25 5.13
N GLU A 53 1.41 7.42 5.61
CA GLU A 53 2.20 8.26 6.51
C GLU A 53 2.31 7.53 7.84
N ARG A 54 2.91 6.35 7.80
CA ARG A 54 3.22 5.55 8.98
C ARG A 54 4.39 6.15 9.71
N LEU A 55 4.96 7.26 9.25
CA LEU A 55 6.01 8.01 9.91
C LEU A 55 5.55 9.46 10.00
N VAL A 56 5.22 9.90 11.21
CA VAL A 56 4.80 11.27 11.52
C VAL A 56 5.80 11.92 12.44
N TRP A 57 5.96 13.24 12.36
CA TRP A 57 6.76 13.98 13.33
C TRP A 57 5.88 14.36 14.53
N GLU A 58 6.20 13.81 15.70
CA GLU A 58 5.56 14.14 16.97
C GLU A 58 6.63 14.57 17.98
N ASP A 59 6.47 15.76 18.57
CA ASP A 59 7.40 16.33 19.57
C ASP A 59 8.89 16.32 19.16
N GLY A 60 9.16 16.49 17.86
CA GLY A 60 10.52 16.49 17.30
C GLY A 60 11.13 15.10 17.09
N VAL A 61 10.34 14.04 17.20
CA VAL A 61 10.72 12.65 16.95
C VAL A 61 9.90 12.10 15.77
N LEU A 62 10.53 11.28 14.92
CA LEU A 62 9.84 10.58 13.84
C LEU A 62 9.23 9.28 14.40
N VAL A 63 7.90 9.20 14.44
CA VAL A 63 7.14 8.12 15.10
C VAL A 63 6.49 7.22 14.07
N PHE A 64 6.63 5.90 14.25
CA PHE A 64 5.90 4.94 13.45
C PHE A 64 4.46 4.76 13.96
N THR A 65 3.45 5.11 13.16
CA THR A 65 2.01 5.06 13.53
C THR A 65 1.26 3.87 12.94
N GLY A 66 1.95 2.98 12.24
CA GLY A 66 1.35 1.74 11.75
C GLY A 66 1.19 0.69 12.86
N GLU A 67 0.31 -0.28 12.63
CA GLU A 67 0.27 -1.50 13.45
C GLU A 67 1.53 -2.34 13.19
N LEU A 68 2.15 -2.83 14.26
CA LEU A 68 3.21 -3.83 14.18
C LEU A 68 2.57 -5.22 14.07
N PRO A 69 3.14 -6.12 13.26
CA PRO A 69 2.67 -7.50 13.22
C PRO A 69 2.86 -8.19 14.58
N ASP A 70 1.98 -9.13 14.89
CA ASP A 70 2.12 -9.94 16.10
C ASP A 70 3.47 -10.66 16.11
N GLY A 71 4.20 -10.55 17.22
CA GLY A 71 5.54 -11.12 17.35
C GLY A 71 6.65 -10.30 16.70
N PHE A 72 6.42 -9.02 16.39
CA PHE A 72 7.47 -8.11 15.93
C PHE A 72 8.63 -8.04 16.92
N ASP A 73 9.81 -8.44 16.47
CA ASP A 73 11.03 -8.49 17.28
C ASP A 73 11.92 -7.27 16.98
N TRP A 74 11.96 -6.36 17.94
CA TRP A 74 12.78 -5.14 17.87
C TRP A 74 14.28 -5.42 17.85
N ASP A 75 14.72 -6.50 18.49
CA ASP A 75 16.14 -6.86 18.57
C ASP A 75 16.64 -7.37 17.21
N VAL A 76 15.80 -8.14 16.50
CA VAL A 76 16.09 -8.58 15.12
C VAL A 76 16.11 -7.40 14.15
N TYR A 77 15.15 -6.48 14.26
CA TYR A 77 15.08 -5.29 13.42
C TYR A 77 16.32 -4.39 13.59
N ASP A 78 16.74 -4.13 14.83
CA ASP A 78 17.93 -3.30 15.10
C ASP A 78 19.22 -3.96 14.59
N GLN A 79 19.34 -5.29 14.72
CA GLN A 79 20.50 -6.03 14.19
C GLN A 79 20.60 -5.95 12.66
N GLN A 80 19.48 -6.08 11.94
CA GLN A 80 19.46 -5.94 10.48
C GLN A 80 19.84 -4.53 10.04
N PHE A 81 19.26 -3.50 10.66
CA PHE A 81 19.55 -2.11 10.31
C PHE A 81 20.99 -1.69 10.60
N ARG A 82 21.61 -2.21 11.67
CA ARG A 82 23.03 -1.96 11.96
C ARG A 82 23.95 -2.52 10.88
N GLN A 83 23.64 -3.68 10.29
CA GLN A 83 24.46 -4.26 9.23
C GLN A 83 24.39 -3.45 7.93
N GLU A 84 23.22 -2.90 7.60
CA GLU A 84 23.04 -2.09 6.39
C GLU A 84 23.77 -0.75 6.45
N ARG A 85 23.87 -0.14 7.64
CA ARG A 85 24.60 1.14 7.82
C ARG A 85 26.12 1.01 7.64
N VAL A 86 26.68 -0.19 7.72
CA VAL A 86 28.12 -0.43 7.50
C VAL A 86 28.47 -0.45 6.00
N GLN A 87 27.49 -0.56 5.09
CA GLN A 87 27.75 -0.59 3.65
C GLN A 87 27.65 0.78 2.95
N ILE A 88 27.30 1.85 3.68
CA ILE A 88 27.17 3.22 3.14
C ILE A 88 28.19 4.17 3.78
N SER A 89 29.41 3.68 4.02
CA SER A 89 30.58 4.48 4.45
C SER A 89 31.73 4.37 3.46
#